data_AF-R7IXX7-F1
#
_entry.id   AF-R7IXX7-F1
#
_cell.length_a   1.000
_cell.length_b   1.000
_cell.length_c   1.000
_cell.angle_alpha   90.00
_cell.angle_beta   90.00
_cell.angle_gamma   90.00
#
_symmetry.space_group_name_H-M   'P 1'
#
loop_
_entity.id
_entity.type
_entity.pdbx_description
1 polymer ?
#
loop_
_entity_poly.entity_id
_entity_poly.type
_entity_poly.pdbx_seq_one_letter_code
_entity_poly.pdbx_strand_id
1 'polypeptide(L)'
;MKEEALTKAQVYTKYLDRIFTLENAQTSIRGRVLNAVGNGDDYFIARYVPKTGRNKGKLTDVGFMGKTKRLVSFLNVLCIKEGNTIYKLDKIGTLWDDISWSSVKSEGALDFPNSKKPETLIKRIIEMCSNEQDIVLDSFLGSGTTSAVAHKLLRRWIGIEMGDHAYSHCQKRLVNVVNGEQTGISKRCNWQGGGGFKFYELAPSLLNKDKYGNLVINKAYNADMLAAAMAKQEGFTYQPSTEQYWKQGYSSEHDYIFTTTQFLTAEALQHLHEQMAEDESLLICCTQFQPECNNRYPNITLKKIPKMLLGRCEFGRDDYSLNIVPLPEMPDEEGDEADDILTPEEAQTSDHEPNLFDV
;
A
#
# COMPACT_ATOMS: atom_id res chain seq x y z
N MET A 1 -12.86 -45.66 -8.79
CA MET A 1 -13.67 -46.37 -7.77
C MET A 1 -13.75 -47.85 -8.07
N LYS A 2 -14.40 -48.27 -9.17
CA LYS A 2 -14.56 -49.69 -9.54
C LYS A 2 -13.25 -50.38 -9.94
N GLU A 3 -12.38 -49.69 -10.67
CA GLU A 3 -11.11 -50.26 -11.16
C GLU A 3 -10.08 -50.52 -10.05
N GLU A 4 -10.07 -49.71 -9.00
CA GLU A 4 -9.07 -49.79 -7.92
C GLU A 4 -9.65 -50.24 -6.57
N ALA A 5 -10.92 -50.66 -6.54
CA ALA A 5 -11.63 -51.05 -5.32
C ALA A 5 -11.54 -50.04 -4.15
N LEU A 6 -11.47 -48.74 -4.47
CA LEU A 6 -11.37 -47.68 -3.48
C LEU A 6 -12.74 -47.26 -2.94
N THR A 7 -12.80 -46.99 -1.63
CA THR A 7 -13.94 -46.31 -1.01
C THR A 7 -14.09 -44.88 -1.54
N LYS A 8 -15.29 -44.30 -1.39
CA LYS A 8 -15.56 -42.91 -1.80
C LYS A 8 -14.56 -41.94 -1.16
N ALA A 9 -14.28 -42.06 0.13
CA ALA A 9 -13.33 -41.21 0.84
C ALA A 9 -11.91 -41.30 0.24
N GLN A 10 -11.42 -42.52 -0.02
CA GLN A 10 -10.10 -42.73 -0.62
C GLN A 10 -9.99 -42.13 -2.03
N VAL A 11 -11.09 -42.09 -2.78
CA VAL A 11 -11.14 -41.50 -4.12
C VAL A 11 -10.98 -39.98 -4.04
N TYR A 12 -11.70 -39.32 -3.12
CA TYR A 12 -11.53 -37.89 -2.87
C TYR A 12 -10.10 -37.56 -2.42
N THR A 13 -9.51 -38.38 -1.55
CA THR A 13 -8.14 -38.18 -1.07
C THR A 13 -7.08 -38.42 -2.15
N LYS A 14 -7.28 -39.43 -3.01
CA LYS A 14 -6.31 -39.85 -4.06
C LYS A 14 -6.39 -39.00 -5.32
N TYR A 15 -7.58 -38.55 -5.71
CA TYR A 15 -7.81 -37.85 -6.99
C TYR A 15 -8.36 -36.44 -6.80
N LEU A 16 -8.02 -35.78 -5.68
CA LEU A 16 -8.51 -34.44 -5.33
C LEU A 16 -8.27 -33.41 -6.45
N ASP A 17 -7.15 -33.54 -7.16
CA ASP A 17 -6.71 -32.72 -8.29
C ASP A 17 -7.46 -33.00 -9.60
N ARG A 18 -8.22 -34.10 -9.67
CA ARG A 18 -8.98 -34.52 -10.86
C ARG A 18 -10.49 -34.43 -10.70
N ILE A 19 -10.97 -34.16 -9.50
CA ILE A 19 -12.41 -33.99 -9.23
C ILE A 19 -12.78 -32.53 -9.49
N PHE A 20 -13.83 -32.30 -10.27
CA PHE A 20 -14.28 -30.96 -10.63
C PHE A 20 -15.81 -30.86 -10.66
N THR A 21 -16.30 -29.63 -10.59
CA THR A 21 -17.68 -29.25 -10.87
C THR A 21 -17.73 -28.31 -12.08
N LEU A 22 -18.89 -28.27 -12.73
CA LEU A 22 -19.15 -27.28 -13.78
C LEU A 22 -19.89 -26.11 -13.16
N GLU A 23 -19.46 -24.89 -13.46
CA GLU A 23 -20.07 -23.66 -12.99
C GLU A 23 -20.48 -22.77 -14.16
N ASN A 24 -21.59 -22.04 -13.98
CA ASN A 24 -22.01 -21.00 -14.90
C ASN A 24 -21.25 -19.71 -14.60
N ALA A 25 -19.92 -19.75 -14.62
CA ALA A 25 -19.13 -18.56 -14.35
C ALA A 25 -19.18 -17.62 -15.56
N GLN A 26 -19.69 -16.39 -15.36
CA GLN A 26 -19.49 -15.27 -16.29
C GLN A 26 -18.01 -14.86 -16.23
N THR A 27 -17.15 -15.55 -16.99
CA THR A 27 -15.75 -15.13 -17.17
C THR A 27 -15.65 -14.21 -18.38
N SER A 28 -14.77 -13.19 -18.29
CA SER A 28 -14.52 -12.25 -19.39
C SER A 28 -13.96 -12.91 -20.67
N ILE A 29 -13.55 -14.19 -20.59
CA ILE A 29 -12.98 -14.95 -21.70
C ILE A 29 -13.91 -16.01 -22.27
N ARG A 30 -15.02 -16.36 -21.60
CA ARG A 30 -15.96 -17.39 -22.07
C ARG A 30 -16.46 -17.13 -23.49
N GLY A 31 -16.82 -15.88 -23.82
CA GLY A 31 -17.26 -15.51 -25.16
C GLY A 31 -16.17 -15.70 -26.23
N ARG A 32 -14.90 -15.41 -25.90
CA ARG A 32 -13.78 -15.63 -26.82
C ARG A 32 -13.54 -17.12 -27.07
N VAL A 33 -13.65 -17.94 -26.03
CA VAL A 33 -13.54 -19.40 -26.14
C VAL A 33 -14.68 -19.94 -27.00
N LEU A 34 -15.91 -19.51 -26.77
CA LEU A 34 -17.07 -19.91 -27.58
C LEU A 34 -16.86 -19.59 -29.07
N ASN A 35 -16.37 -18.38 -29.38
CA ASN A 35 -16.07 -17.97 -30.75
C ASN A 35 -14.95 -18.80 -31.39
N ALA A 36 -13.97 -19.25 -30.62
CA ALA A 36 -12.82 -19.98 -31.13
C ALA A 36 -13.11 -21.47 -31.40
N VAL A 37 -13.90 -22.13 -30.54
CA VAL A 37 -14.12 -23.59 -30.60
C VAL A 37 -15.57 -23.99 -30.95
N GLY A 38 -16.49 -23.03 -31.06
CA GLY A 38 -17.88 -23.28 -31.41
C GLY A 38 -18.62 -24.19 -30.42
N ASN A 39 -19.58 -24.97 -30.94
CA ASN A 39 -20.52 -25.78 -30.14
C ASN A 39 -20.00 -27.19 -29.79
N GLY A 40 -18.69 -27.43 -29.85
CA GLY A 40 -18.10 -28.71 -29.43
C GLY A 40 -18.41 -29.03 -27.96
N ASP A 41 -18.62 -30.32 -27.65
CA ASP A 41 -18.96 -30.80 -26.30
C ASP A 41 -17.74 -31.24 -25.49
N ASP A 42 -16.54 -31.09 -26.08
CA ASP A 42 -15.28 -31.54 -25.49
C ASP A 42 -14.82 -30.66 -24.32
N TYR A 43 -13.71 -31.07 -23.71
CA TYR A 43 -12.96 -30.28 -22.74
C TYR A 43 -11.94 -29.40 -23.46
N PHE A 44 -11.96 -28.10 -23.15
CA PHE A 44 -11.09 -27.09 -23.74
C PHE A 44 -10.28 -26.39 -22.64
N ILE A 45 -9.01 -26.11 -22.90
CA ILE A 45 -8.19 -25.25 -22.04
C ILE A 45 -7.90 -23.94 -22.78
N ALA A 46 -8.32 -22.84 -22.18
CA ALA A 46 -7.95 -21.50 -22.62
C ALA A 46 -6.70 -21.06 -21.85
N ARG A 47 -5.57 -20.99 -22.54
CA ARG A 47 -4.30 -20.48 -22.02
C ARG A 47 -4.14 -19.02 -22.39
N TYR A 48 -4.05 -18.13 -21.41
CA TYR A 48 -3.92 -16.68 -21.66
C TYR A 48 -3.20 -15.95 -20.52
N VAL A 49 -2.80 -14.71 -20.79
CA VAL A 49 -2.24 -13.80 -19.77
C VAL A 49 -3.30 -12.78 -19.38
N PRO A 50 -3.84 -12.80 -18.15
CA PRO A 50 -4.79 -11.81 -17.68
C PRO A 50 -4.20 -10.41 -17.63
N LYS A 51 -4.99 -9.40 -18.04
CA LYS A 51 -4.61 -7.97 -17.94
C LYS A 51 -4.85 -7.38 -16.54
N THR A 52 -5.77 -7.96 -15.78
CA THR A 52 -6.24 -7.48 -14.48
C THR A 52 -6.51 -8.67 -13.54
N GLY A 53 -6.72 -8.37 -12.26
CA GLY A 53 -7.01 -9.37 -11.22
C GLY A 53 -5.77 -10.09 -10.68
N ARG A 54 -6.00 -11.08 -9.82
CA ARG A 54 -4.96 -11.78 -9.06
C ARG A 54 -3.85 -12.40 -9.91
N ASN A 55 -4.20 -12.89 -11.10
CA ASN A 55 -3.28 -13.54 -12.02
C ASN A 55 -2.75 -12.60 -13.13
N LYS A 56 -2.84 -11.28 -12.94
CA LYS A 56 -2.33 -10.30 -13.91
C LYS A 56 -0.89 -10.60 -14.30
N GLY A 57 -0.62 -10.67 -15.61
CA GLY A 57 0.72 -10.92 -16.14
C GLY A 57 1.22 -12.36 -16.02
N LYS A 58 0.47 -13.27 -15.39
CA LYS A 58 0.83 -14.69 -15.25
C LYS A 58 0.09 -15.54 -16.29
N LEU A 59 0.82 -16.41 -16.98
CA LEU A 59 0.22 -17.39 -17.89
C LEU A 59 -0.74 -18.28 -17.08
N THR A 60 -2.02 -18.24 -17.44
CA THR A 60 -3.11 -18.90 -16.70
C THR A 60 -3.87 -19.81 -17.64
N ASP A 61 -4.13 -21.04 -17.18
CA ASP A 61 -4.95 -22.03 -17.87
C ASP A 61 -6.34 -22.08 -17.22
N VAL A 62 -7.37 -21.97 -18.05
CA VAL A 62 -8.77 -22.04 -17.62
C VAL A 62 -9.51 -23.10 -18.42
N GLY A 63 -10.08 -24.08 -17.73
CA GLY A 63 -10.81 -25.19 -18.33
C GLY A 63 -12.28 -24.86 -18.61
N PHE A 64 -12.77 -25.27 -19.78
CA PHE A 64 -14.17 -25.17 -20.17
C PHE A 64 -14.68 -26.52 -20.67
N MET A 65 -15.94 -26.83 -20.38
CA MET A 65 -16.56 -28.08 -20.83
C MET A 65 -17.97 -27.84 -21.37
N GLY A 66 -18.30 -28.64 -22.39
CA GLY A 66 -19.63 -28.75 -22.96
C GLY A 66 -20.01 -27.62 -23.91
N LYS A 67 -21.18 -27.76 -24.54
CA LYS A 67 -21.69 -26.82 -25.58
C LYS A 67 -21.72 -25.36 -25.13
N THR A 68 -22.06 -25.09 -23.88
CA THR A 68 -22.19 -23.72 -23.34
C THR A 68 -20.89 -23.18 -22.74
N LYS A 69 -19.78 -23.93 -22.82
CA LYS A 69 -18.47 -23.60 -22.21
C LYS A 69 -18.63 -23.26 -20.73
N ARG A 70 -19.13 -24.22 -19.94
CA ARG A 70 -19.18 -24.08 -18.49
C ARG A 70 -17.77 -24.15 -17.94
N LEU A 71 -17.49 -23.32 -16.94
CA LEU A 71 -16.18 -23.28 -16.31
C LEU A 71 -15.96 -24.57 -15.53
N VAL A 72 -14.78 -25.16 -15.67
CA VAL A 72 -14.34 -26.30 -14.85
C VAL A 72 -13.69 -25.75 -13.58
N SER A 73 -14.32 -26.02 -12.43
CA SER A 73 -13.82 -25.65 -11.12
C SER A 73 -13.35 -26.91 -10.39
N PHE A 74 -12.04 -27.01 -10.13
CA PHE A 74 -11.49 -28.20 -9.48
C PHE A 74 -11.70 -28.16 -7.97
N LEU A 75 -12.00 -29.32 -7.38
CA LEU A 75 -12.28 -29.46 -5.95
C LEU A 75 -11.07 -29.08 -5.08
N ASN A 76 -9.85 -29.31 -5.57
CA ASN A 76 -8.62 -28.88 -4.89
C ASN A 76 -8.53 -27.35 -4.69
N VAL A 77 -9.28 -26.55 -5.46
CA VAL A 77 -9.36 -25.09 -5.28
C VAL A 77 -10.34 -24.71 -4.17
N LEU A 78 -11.31 -25.58 -3.87
CA LEU A 78 -12.37 -25.34 -2.88
C LEU A 78 -12.13 -26.07 -1.56
N CYS A 79 -10.95 -26.68 -1.38
CA CYS A 79 -10.65 -27.53 -0.24
C CYS A 79 -9.25 -27.28 0.31
N ILE A 80 -9.08 -27.48 1.61
CA ILE A 80 -7.78 -27.62 2.27
C ILE A 80 -7.60 -29.08 2.67
N LYS A 81 -6.40 -29.63 2.47
CA LYS A 81 -6.04 -30.98 2.89
C LYS A 81 -5.08 -30.91 4.07
N GLU A 82 -5.48 -31.46 5.22
CA GLU A 82 -4.61 -31.65 6.38
C GLU A 82 -4.49 -33.14 6.67
N GLY A 83 -3.30 -33.70 6.44
CA GLY A 83 -3.07 -35.15 6.51
C GLY A 83 -3.97 -35.92 5.52
N ASN A 84 -4.82 -36.79 6.06
CA ASN A 84 -5.77 -37.59 5.28
C ASN A 84 -7.19 -36.99 5.21
N THR A 85 -7.41 -35.86 5.86
CA THR A 85 -8.73 -35.21 5.91
C THR A 85 -8.80 -34.08 4.89
N ILE A 86 -9.91 -34.01 4.16
CA ILE A 86 -10.21 -32.93 3.22
C ILE A 86 -11.31 -32.06 3.84
N TYR A 87 -11.01 -30.79 4.05
CA TYR A 87 -11.95 -29.79 4.53
C TYR A 87 -12.44 -28.99 3.33
N LYS A 88 -13.74 -29.03 3.06
CA LYS A 88 -14.36 -28.14 2.07
C LYS A 88 -14.44 -26.74 2.67
N LEU A 89 -14.02 -25.76 1.89
CA LEU A 89 -14.15 -24.35 2.23
C LEU A 89 -15.55 -23.88 1.89
N ASP A 90 -16.20 -23.23 2.85
CA ASP A 90 -17.45 -22.52 2.60
C ASP A 90 -17.16 -21.12 2.06
N LYS A 91 -18.15 -20.57 1.35
CA LYS A 91 -18.08 -19.17 0.92
C LYS A 91 -18.08 -18.29 2.17
N ILE A 92 -17.12 -17.37 2.23
CA ILE A 92 -17.08 -16.37 3.29
C ILE A 92 -18.33 -15.48 3.16
N GLY A 93 -19.19 -15.53 4.17
CA GLY A 93 -20.38 -14.69 4.27
C GLY A 93 -20.08 -13.34 4.95
N THR A 94 -21.12 -12.68 5.43
CA THR A 94 -21.04 -11.41 6.17
C THR A 94 -20.82 -11.59 7.68
N LEU A 95 -21.06 -12.78 8.22
CA LEU A 95 -20.79 -13.13 9.61
C LEU A 95 -19.37 -13.71 9.74
N TRP A 96 -18.51 -13.02 10.47
CA TRP A 96 -17.12 -13.43 10.73
C TRP A 96 -16.92 -13.71 12.21
N ASP A 97 -17.10 -14.97 12.59
CA ASP A 97 -16.92 -15.49 13.96
C ASP A 97 -15.46 -15.91 14.26
N ASP A 98 -14.63 -16.03 13.22
CA ASP A 98 -13.24 -16.47 13.32
C ASP A 98 -12.24 -15.35 13.71
N ILE A 99 -12.72 -14.11 13.83
CA ILE A 99 -11.91 -12.92 14.13
C ILE A 99 -12.18 -12.45 15.56
N SER A 100 -11.20 -12.65 16.44
CA SER A 100 -11.27 -12.18 17.83
C SER A 100 -11.00 -10.68 17.95
N TRP A 101 -11.99 -9.94 18.44
CA TRP A 101 -11.87 -8.52 18.79
C TRP A 101 -11.48 -8.28 20.25
N SER A 102 -11.43 -9.31 21.09
CA SER A 102 -11.04 -9.19 22.50
C SER A 102 -9.52 -9.30 22.70
N SER A 103 -8.82 -9.95 21.78
CA SER A 103 -7.37 -10.23 21.89
C SER A 103 -6.49 -9.17 21.23
N VAL A 104 -7.06 -8.13 20.60
CA VAL A 104 -6.30 -7.10 19.87
C VAL A 104 -5.34 -6.31 20.74
N LYS A 105 -5.59 -6.22 22.06
CA LYS A 105 -4.69 -5.52 22.97
C LYS A 105 -3.26 -6.05 22.90
N SER A 106 -3.09 -7.38 22.83
CA SER A 106 -1.77 -8.02 22.84
C SER A 106 -1.04 -7.97 21.48
N GLU A 107 -1.73 -7.61 20.40
CA GLU A 107 -1.14 -7.56 19.06
C GLU A 107 -0.13 -6.39 18.91
N GLY A 108 0.98 -6.68 18.23
CA GLY A 108 2.08 -5.74 17.98
C GLY A 108 3.00 -5.49 19.17
N ALA A 109 2.81 -6.21 20.29
CA ALA A 109 3.55 -6.02 21.54
C ALA A 109 3.55 -4.55 22.02
N LEU A 110 2.39 -3.90 21.93
CA LEU A 110 2.18 -2.51 22.36
C LEU A 110 0.99 -2.37 23.30
N ASP A 111 1.16 -1.60 24.36
CA ASP A 111 0.05 -1.17 25.20
C ASP A 111 -0.69 -0.02 24.50
N PHE A 112 -1.76 -0.36 23.80
CA PHE A 112 -2.67 0.58 23.18
C PHE A 112 -4.09 0.01 23.34
N PRO A 113 -5.05 0.83 23.79
CA PRO A 113 -6.39 0.36 24.16
C PRO A 113 -7.12 -0.29 22.97
N ASN A 114 -8.27 -0.93 23.25
CA ASN A 114 -9.04 -1.85 22.38
C ASN A 114 -9.59 -1.26 21.05
N SER A 115 -8.95 -0.26 20.45
CA SER A 115 -9.31 0.36 19.18
C SER A 115 -8.47 -0.10 17.99
N LYS A 116 -7.48 -1.00 18.19
CA LYS A 116 -6.73 -1.60 17.07
C LYS A 116 -7.65 -2.46 16.21
N LYS A 117 -7.42 -2.44 14.89
CA LYS A 117 -8.01 -3.44 14.00
C LYS A 117 -7.27 -4.77 14.19
N PRO A 118 -7.96 -5.93 14.24
CA PRO A 118 -7.30 -7.23 14.35
C PRO A 118 -6.40 -7.53 13.16
N GLU A 119 -5.19 -8.03 13.40
CA GLU A 119 -4.28 -8.42 12.32
C GLU A 119 -4.88 -9.49 11.40
N THR A 120 -5.69 -10.39 11.95
CA THR A 120 -6.35 -11.45 11.17
C THR A 120 -7.34 -10.89 10.14
N LEU A 121 -8.05 -9.81 10.50
CA LEU A 121 -8.94 -9.11 9.58
C LEU A 121 -8.15 -8.48 8.43
N ILE A 122 -7.10 -7.73 8.79
CA ILE A 122 -6.28 -7.05 7.80
C ILE A 122 -5.56 -8.04 6.89
N LYS A 123 -5.12 -9.19 7.43
CA LYS A 123 -4.52 -10.29 6.65
C LYS A 123 -5.48 -10.77 5.57
N ARG A 124 -6.73 -11.04 5.93
CA ARG A 124 -7.77 -11.48 5.00
C ARG A 124 -7.93 -10.47 3.86
N ILE A 125 -8.07 -9.18 4.18
CA ILE A 125 -8.22 -8.11 3.19
C ILE A 125 -7.01 -8.05 2.25
N ILE A 126 -5.79 -8.04 2.79
CA ILE A 126 -4.56 -7.93 1.99
C ILE A 126 -4.39 -9.15 1.07
N GLU A 127 -4.63 -10.36 1.56
CA GLU A 127 -4.52 -11.59 0.75
C GLU A 127 -5.58 -11.70 -0.35
N MET A 128 -6.77 -11.11 -0.13
CA MET A 128 -7.82 -11.04 -1.14
C MET A 128 -7.49 -10.04 -2.26
N CYS A 129 -6.81 -8.94 -1.92
CA CYS A 129 -6.65 -7.79 -2.80
C CYS A 129 -5.24 -7.63 -3.41
N SER A 130 -4.23 -8.38 -2.94
CA SER A 130 -2.83 -8.17 -3.35
C SER A 130 -2.00 -9.46 -3.39
N ASN A 131 -0.91 -9.43 -4.16
CA ASN A 131 0.14 -10.43 -4.14
C ASN A 131 1.35 -9.94 -3.34
N GLU A 132 2.32 -10.82 -3.09
CA GLU A 132 3.62 -10.43 -2.55
C GLU A 132 4.29 -9.36 -3.42
N GLN A 133 5.07 -8.48 -2.81
CA GLN A 133 5.76 -7.33 -3.44
C GLN A 133 4.88 -6.18 -3.96
N ASP A 134 3.56 -6.36 -3.98
CA ASP A 134 2.61 -5.25 -4.18
C ASP A 134 2.76 -4.21 -3.05
N ILE A 135 2.29 -2.99 -3.32
CA ILE A 135 2.33 -1.88 -2.36
C ILE A 135 0.95 -1.73 -1.71
N VAL A 136 0.92 -1.67 -0.37
CA VAL A 136 -0.27 -1.34 0.42
C VAL A 136 -0.13 0.08 0.96
N LEU A 137 -1.14 0.94 0.73
CA LEU A 137 -1.21 2.29 1.29
C LEU A 137 -2.27 2.34 2.39
N ASP A 138 -1.91 2.86 3.55
CA ASP A 138 -2.84 3.22 4.62
C ASP A 138 -2.60 4.67 5.04
N SER A 139 -3.55 5.55 4.74
CA SER A 139 -3.45 6.98 5.08
C SER A 139 -3.97 7.32 6.48
N PHE A 140 -4.47 6.33 7.24
CA PHE A 140 -4.99 6.46 8.60
C PHE A 140 -4.46 5.31 9.46
N LEU A 141 -3.13 5.24 9.52
CA LEU A 141 -2.40 4.06 9.99
C LEU A 141 -2.71 3.69 11.45
N GLY A 142 -3.02 4.67 12.29
CA GLY A 142 -3.41 4.56 13.68
C GLY A 142 -2.37 3.84 14.54
N SER A 143 -2.58 2.54 14.75
CA SER A 143 -1.69 1.67 15.54
C SER A 143 -0.64 0.93 14.71
N GLY A 144 -0.54 1.18 13.40
CA GLY A 144 0.43 0.51 12.53
C GLY A 144 0.01 -0.89 12.06
N THR A 145 -1.26 -1.29 12.26
CA THR A 145 -1.71 -2.66 11.97
C THR A 145 -1.56 -3.02 10.50
N THR A 146 -1.97 -2.13 9.59
CA THR A 146 -1.90 -2.39 8.15
C THR A 146 -0.48 -2.59 7.66
N SER A 147 0.43 -1.70 8.05
CA SER A 147 1.86 -1.83 7.73
C SER A 147 2.48 -3.08 8.36
N ALA A 148 2.14 -3.42 9.61
CA ALA A 148 2.62 -4.63 10.28
C ALA A 148 2.22 -5.90 9.53
N VAL A 149 0.95 -6.02 9.17
CA VAL A 149 0.41 -7.19 8.45
C VAL A 149 0.96 -7.25 7.03
N ALA A 150 0.98 -6.12 6.30
CA ALA A 150 1.57 -6.05 4.96
C ALA A 150 3.03 -6.52 4.97
N HIS A 151 3.80 -6.08 5.97
CA HIS A 151 5.21 -6.47 6.12
C HIS A 151 5.37 -7.98 6.38
N LYS A 152 4.60 -8.53 7.32
CA LYS A 152 4.61 -9.98 7.63
C LYS A 152 4.19 -10.85 6.44
N LEU A 153 3.38 -10.30 5.55
CA LEU A 153 2.93 -10.94 4.31
C LEU A 153 3.86 -10.63 3.13
N LEU A 154 5.05 -10.05 3.31
CA LEU A 154 5.99 -9.76 2.21
C LEU A 154 5.43 -8.78 1.16
N ARG A 155 4.64 -7.80 1.59
CA ARG A 155 4.23 -6.65 0.77
C ARG A 155 5.07 -5.42 1.14
N ARG A 156 5.25 -4.53 0.17
CA ARG A 156 5.73 -3.17 0.45
C ARG A 156 4.57 -2.35 0.99
N TRP A 157 4.85 -1.30 1.75
CA TRP A 157 3.78 -0.48 2.31
C TRP A 157 4.19 0.98 2.48
N ILE A 158 3.18 1.85 2.48
CA ILE A 158 3.27 3.25 2.87
C ILE A 158 2.18 3.46 3.92
N GLY A 159 2.57 3.91 5.10
CA GLY A 159 1.66 4.22 6.18
C GLY A 159 1.81 5.68 6.56
N ILE A 160 0.70 6.39 6.71
CA ILE A 160 0.66 7.81 7.09
C ILE A 160 -0.14 7.92 8.38
N GLU A 161 0.42 8.64 9.35
CA GLU A 161 -0.22 8.94 10.62
C GLU A 161 0.10 10.38 11.04
N MET A 162 -0.84 11.04 11.70
CA MET A 162 -0.70 12.41 12.16
C MET A 162 -0.38 12.46 13.65
N GLY A 163 0.55 13.34 14.02
CA GLY A 163 0.91 13.61 15.41
C GLY A 163 1.68 12.48 16.10
N ASP A 164 1.69 12.53 17.42
CA ASP A 164 2.59 11.71 18.25
C ASP A 164 2.30 10.20 18.21
N HIS A 165 1.15 9.79 17.67
CA HIS A 165 0.84 8.37 17.44
C HIS A 165 1.81 7.70 16.47
N ALA A 166 2.34 8.45 15.50
CA ALA A 166 3.35 7.95 14.58
C ALA A 166 4.60 7.43 15.33
N TYR A 167 5.00 8.14 16.38
CA TYR A 167 6.16 7.81 17.23
C TYR A 167 5.83 6.80 18.32
N SER A 168 4.79 7.10 19.09
CA SER A 168 4.46 6.36 20.30
C SER A 168 3.93 4.97 19.99
N HIS A 169 3.32 4.74 18.82
CA HIS A 169 2.64 3.49 18.46
C HIS A 169 3.16 2.91 17.13
N CYS A 170 3.02 3.63 16.02
CA CYS A 170 3.35 3.08 14.69
C CYS A 170 4.83 2.67 14.60
N GLN A 171 5.75 3.58 14.92
CA GLN A 171 7.19 3.31 14.88
C GLN A 171 7.57 2.14 15.79
N LYS A 172 7.12 2.16 17.05
CA LYS A 172 7.42 1.08 18.01
C LYS A 172 6.89 -0.28 17.53
N ARG A 173 5.66 -0.33 17.00
CA ARG A 173 5.10 -1.57 16.44
C ARG A 173 5.97 -2.10 15.31
N LEU A 174 6.34 -1.22 14.38
CA LEU A 174 7.07 -1.61 13.18
C LEU A 174 8.49 -2.05 13.51
N VAL A 175 9.14 -1.43 14.50
CA VAL A 175 10.41 -1.92 15.05
C VAL A 175 10.23 -3.33 15.62
N ASN A 176 9.18 -3.59 16.41
CA ASN A 176 8.90 -4.93 16.94
C ASN A 176 8.67 -5.96 15.82
N VAL A 177 7.95 -5.59 14.76
CA VAL A 177 7.70 -6.45 13.60
C VAL A 177 9.00 -6.79 12.87
N VAL A 178 9.84 -5.79 12.60
CA VAL A 178 11.17 -6.00 11.99
C VAL A 178 12.05 -6.89 12.88
N ASN A 179 11.96 -6.74 14.21
CA ASN A 179 12.67 -7.57 15.17
C ASN A 179 12.07 -8.99 15.35
N GLY A 180 11.00 -9.34 14.62
CA GLY A 180 10.44 -10.69 14.62
C GLY A 180 9.49 -10.99 15.78
N GLU A 181 8.72 -10.01 16.25
CA GLU A 181 7.68 -10.23 17.26
C GLU A 181 6.67 -11.33 16.84
N GLN A 182 6.17 -12.09 17.82
CA GLN A 182 5.42 -13.34 17.61
C GLN A 182 3.91 -13.27 17.93
N THR A 183 3.35 -12.06 18.00
CA THR A 183 1.93 -11.78 18.24
C THR A 183 1.12 -11.69 16.95
N GLY A 184 -0.21 -11.63 17.05
CA GLY A 184 -1.11 -11.50 15.91
C GLY A 184 -0.93 -12.63 14.89
N ILE A 185 -0.67 -12.30 13.62
CA ILE A 185 -0.53 -13.28 12.54
C ILE A 185 0.88 -13.89 12.41
N SER A 186 1.85 -13.46 13.21
CA SER A 186 3.26 -13.87 13.04
C SER A 186 3.44 -15.39 12.98
N LYS A 187 2.84 -16.12 13.93
CA LYS A 187 2.90 -17.59 13.94
C LYS A 187 2.23 -18.23 12.72
N ARG A 188 1.10 -17.66 12.27
CA ARG A 188 0.34 -18.17 11.11
C ARG A 188 1.10 -18.00 9.79
N CYS A 189 1.96 -16.99 9.72
CA CYS A 189 2.78 -16.69 8.54
C CYS A 189 4.23 -17.15 8.68
N ASN A 190 4.57 -17.86 9.76
CA ASN A 190 5.96 -18.24 10.10
C ASN A 190 6.93 -17.04 10.04
N TRP A 191 6.50 -15.88 10.54
CA TRP A 191 7.29 -14.65 10.53
C TRP A 191 8.45 -14.75 11.51
N GLN A 192 9.67 -14.48 11.02
CA GLN A 192 10.92 -14.55 11.81
C GLN A 192 11.58 -13.18 12.01
N GLY A 193 10.95 -12.10 11.51
CA GLY A 193 11.56 -10.78 11.44
C GLY A 193 12.35 -10.55 10.15
N GLY A 194 13.01 -9.40 10.08
CA GLY A 194 13.75 -8.92 8.91
C GLY A 194 13.09 -7.73 8.22
N GLY A 195 13.69 -7.30 7.12
CA GLY A 195 13.29 -6.10 6.40
C GLY A 195 13.65 -4.81 7.14
N GLY A 196 13.00 -3.72 6.74
CA GLY A 196 13.17 -2.42 7.35
C GLY A 196 12.16 -1.43 6.81
N PHE A 197 12.13 -0.25 7.40
CA PHE A 197 11.32 0.86 6.93
C PHE A 197 12.09 2.16 7.10
N LYS A 198 11.73 3.15 6.30
CA LYS A 198 12.20 4.53 6.47
C LYS A 198 11.07 5.33 7.09
N PHE A 199 11.39 6.10 8.13
CA PHE A 199 10.46 7.00 8.77
C PHE A 199 10.70 8.41 8.24
N TYR A 200 9.64 9.08 7.79
CA TYR A 200 9.70 10.41 7.22
C TYR A 200 8.73 11.33 7.94
N GLU A 201 9.12 12.58 8.10
CA GLU A 201 8.25 13.64 8.60
C GLU A 201 7.99 14.66 7.49
N LEU A 202 6.80 15.24 7.51
CA LEU A 202 6.50 16.35 6.64
C LEU A 202 7.16 17.62 7.20
N ALA A 203 8.17 18.11 6.49
CA ALA A 203 8.79 19.39 6.82
C ALA A 203 7.79 20.55 6.58
N PRO A 204 7.94 21.69 7.28
CA PRO A 204 7.21 22.90 6.94
C PRO A 204 7.37 23.29 5.47
N SER A 205 6.48 24.14 4.95
CA SER A 205 6.67 24.70 3.61
C SER A 205 8.07 25.32 3.48
N LEU A 206 8.79 24.96 2.43
CA LEU A 206 10.16 25.42 2.18
C LEU A 206 10.22 26.94 1.95
N LEU A 207 9.24 27.48 1.24
CA LEU A 207 9.11 28.91 0.99
C LEU A 207 7.86 29.46 1.66
N ASN A 208 7.96 30.66 2.22
CA ASN A 208 6.85 31.42 2.77
C ASN A 208 6.84 32.82 2.16
N LYS A 209 5.68 33.48 2.20
CA LYS A 209 5.58 34.90 1.83
C LYS A 209 6.01 35.76 3.01
N ASP A 210 6.89 36.73 2.76
CA ASP A 210 7.22 37.77 3.73
C ASP A 210 6.07 38.80 3.86
N LYS A 211 6.26 39.82 4.71
CA LYS A 211 5.28 40.91 4.92
C LYS A 211 4.93 41.69 3.65
N TYR A 212 5.74 41.58 2.60
CA TYR A 212 5.60 42.27 1.33
C TYR A 212 5.12 41.34 0.20
N GLY A 213 4.83 40.06 0.52
CA GLY A 213 4.37 39.07 -0.46
C GLY A 213 5.47 38.35 -1.24
N ASN A 214 6.75 38.60 -0.93
CA ASN A 214 7.87 37.94 -1.61
C ASN A 214 8.11 36.56 -1.03
N LEU A 215 8.41 35.58 -1.90
CA LEU A 215 8.80 34.24 -1.47
C LEU A 215 10.22 34.26 -0.90
N VAL A 216 10.35 33.82 0.35
CA VAL A 216 11.61 33.67 1.07
C VAL A 216 11.72 32.28 1.68
N ILE A 217 12.95 31.81 1.91
CA ILE A 217 13.18 30.53 2.58
C ILE A 217 12.59 30.60 3.99
N ASN A 218 11.82 29.59 4.36
CA ASN A 218 11.22 29.48 5.67
C ASN A 218 12.31 29.39 6.75
N LYS A 219 12.21 30.24 7.78
CA LYS A 219 13.18 30.31 8.89
C LYS A 219 13.27 29.03 9.72
N ALA A 220 12.26 28.15 9.63
CA ALA A 220 12.28 26.85 10.28
C ALA A 220 13.28 25.86 9.63
N TYR A 221 13.75 26.14 8.40
CA TYR A 221 14.74 25.30 7.75
C TYR A 221 16.14 25.58 8.27
N ASN A 222 16.80 24.53 8.77
CA ASN A 222 18.24 24.53 8.94
C ASN A 222 18.96 24.16 7.62
N ALA A 223 20.30 24.18 7.63
CA ALA A 223 21.10 23.90 6.45
C ALA A 223 20.87 22.48 5.89
N ASP A 224 20.76 21.48 6.77
CA ASP A 224 20.58 20.08 6.37
C ASP A 224 19.19 19.83 5.76
N MET A 225 18.14 20.42 6.34
CA MET A 225 16.78 20.37 5.79
C MET A 225 16.72 21.04 4.42
N LEU A 226 17.41 22.18 4.26
CA LEU A 226 17.45 22.88 2.98
C LEU A 226 18.19 22.05 1.93
N ALA A 227 19.34 21.46 2.28
CA ALA A 227 20.10 20.58 1.41
C ALA A 227 19.29 19.34 1.01
N ALA A 228 18.59 18.72 1.97
CA ALA A 228 17.70 17.59 1.71
C ALA A 228 16.53 17.96 0.79
N ALA A 229 15.90 19.11 1.03
CA ALA A 229 14.83 19.63 0.17
C ALA A 229 15.33 19.91 -1.25
N MET A 230 16.51 20.53 -1.40
CA MET A 230 17.09 20.84 -2.72
C MET A 230 17.49 19.58 -3.46
N ALA A 231 18.12 18.62 -2.77
CA ALA A 231 18.42 17.33 -3.34
C ALA A 231 17.15 16.69 -3.90
N LYS A 232 16.07 16.63 -3.10
CA LYS A 232 14.81 16.04 -3.55
C LYS A 232 14.17 16.77 -4.73
N GLN A 233 14.16 18.10 -4.71
CA GLN A 233 13.57 18.94 -5.77
C GLN A 233 14.33 18.85 -7.11
N GLU A 234 15.62 18.52 -7.06
CA GLU A 234 16.47 18.37 -8.25
C GLU A 234 16.68 16.90 -8.64
N GLY A 235 16.05 15.94 -7.96
CA GLY A 235 16.15 14.52 -8.29
C GLY A 235 17.40 13.81 -7.78
N PHE A 236 18.07 14.39 -6.78
CA PHE A 236 19.22 13.81 -6.09
C PHE A 236 18.77 13.05 -4.83
N THR A 237 19.55 12.05 -4.46
CA THR A 237 19.46 11.35 -3.17
C THR A 237 20.27 12.11 -2.13
N TYR A 238 19.62 12.65 -1.10
CA TYR A 238 20.30 13.29 0.02
C TYR A 238 21.04 12.25 0.86
N GLN A 239 22.36 12.35 0.91
CA GLN A 239 23.25 11.49 1.66
C GLN A 239 24.58 12.24 1.84
N PRO A 240 24.68 13.12 2.85
CA PRO A 240 25.85 13.96 3.03
C PRO A 240 27.09 13.12 3.35
N SER A 241 28.21 13.44 2.72
CA SER A 241 29.52 12.86 2.99
C SER A 241 30.05 13.32 4.34
N THR A 242 30.69 12.41 5.07
CA THR A 242 31.40 12.71 6.32
C THR A 242 32.75 13.37 6.10
N GLU A 243 33.31 13.27 4.89
CA GLU A 243 34.64 13.77 4.55
C GLU A 243 34.59 15.08 3.76
N GLN A 244 33.65 15.18 2.81
CA GLN A 244 33.53 16.32 1.90
C GLN A 244 32.22 17.06 2.15
N TYR A 245 32.33 18.25 2.76
CA TYR A 245 31.16 19.04 3.18
C TYR A 245 30.22 19.43 2.02
N TRP A 246 30.75 19.53 0.80
CA TRP A 246 29.99 19.93 -0.38
C TRP A 246 29.29 18.76 -1.08
N LYS A 247 29.67 17.51 -0.80
CA LYS A 247 28.96 16.31 -1.28
C LYS A 247 27.77 16.02 -0.39
N GLN A 248 26.70 16.80 -0.54
CA GLN A 248 25.49 16.67 0.28
C GLN A 248 24.50 15.61 -0.25
N GLY A 249 24.62 15.25 -1.52
CA GLY A 249 23.82 14.21 -2.16
C GLY A 249 24.31 13.91 -3.57
N TYR A 250 23.74 12.88 -4.18
CA TYR A 250 24.15 12.39 -5.50
C TYR A 250 22.95 11.99 -6.37
N SER A 251 23.08 12.16 -7.69
CA SER A 251 22.12 11.63 -8.68
C SER A 251 22.68 10.41 -9.41
N SER A 252 23.99 10.42 -9.68
CA SER A 252 24.78 9.31 -10.23
C SER A 252 26.11 9.17 -9.47
N GLU A 253 26.98 8.23 -9.85
CA GLU A 253 28.27 7.99 -9.16
C GLU A 253 29.20 9.22 -9.15
N HIS A 254 29.08 10.10 -10.15
CA HIS A 254 29.95 11.27 -10.31
C HIS A 254 29.19 12.61 -10.30
N ASP A 255 27.89 12.60 -10.00
CA ASP A 255 27.05 13.82 -10.04
C ASP A 255 26.54 14.17 -8.65
N TYR A 256 26.99 15.32 -8.13
CA TYR A 256 26.76 15.75 -6.75
C TYR A 256 25.96 17.05 -6.66
N ILE A 257 25.33 17.25 -5.50
CA ILE A 257 24.63 18.51 -5.18
C ILE A 257 25.21 19.15 -3.92
N PHE A 258 25.38 20.47 -3.98
CA PHE A 258 25.75 21.32 -2.85
C PHE A 258 24.75 22.46 -2.70
N THR A 259 24.23 22.65 -1.50
CA THR A 259 23.29 23.71 -1.16
C THR A 259 23.87 24.62 -0.09
N THR A 260 23.87 25.93 -0.34
CA THR A 260 24.38 26.93 0.60
C THR A 260 23.53 28.19 0.64
N THR A 261 23.40 28.76 1.84
CA THR A 261 22.77 30.08 2.04
C THR A 261 23.79 31.22 2.02
N GLN A 262 25.09 30.89 2.05
CA GLN A 262 26.16 31.88 2.01
C GLN A 262 26.35 32.43 0.60
N PHE A 263 26.84 33.67 0.53
CA PHE A 263 27.19 34.29 -0.73
C PHE A 263 28.38 33.56 -1.38
N LEU A 264 28.20 33.03 -2.59
CA LEU A 264 29.24 32.29 -3.28
C LEU A 264 30.16 33.24 -4.07
N THR A 265 31.44 33.29 -3.67
CA THR A 265 32.49 34.05 -4.38
C THR A 265 33.21 33.21 -5.43
N ALA A 266 33.89 33.88 -6.35
CA ALA A 266 34.72 33.24 -7.36
C ALA A 266 35.88 32.46 -6.75
N GLU A 267 36.46 32.93 -5.63
CA GLU A 267 37.50 32.17 -4.92
C GLU A 267 36.94 30.90 -4.28
N ALA A 268 35.77 30.99 -3.64
CA ALA A 268 35.12 29.82 -3.04
C ALA A 268 34.76 28.77 -4.10
N LEU A 269 34.28 29.21 -5.27
CA LEU A 269 33.99 28.33 -6.40
C LEU A 269 35.27 27.69 -6.96
N GLN A 270 36.36 28.44 -7.04
CA GLN A 270 37.66 27.89 -7.47
C GLN A 270 38.16 26.82 -6.50
N HIS A 271 38.09 27.09 -5.19
CA HIS A 271 38.52 26.12 -4.18
C HIS A 271 37.67 24.83 -4.21
N LEU A 272 36.36 24.94 -4.45
CA LEU A 272 35.50 23.78 -4.67
C LEU A 272 35.93 22.99 -5.91
N HIS A 273 36.18 23.67 -7.03
CA HIS A 273 36.60 23.02 -8.26
C HIS A 273 37.94 22.28 -8.13
N GLU A 274 38.91 22.84 -7.38
CA GLU A 274 40.20 22.21 -7.11
C GLU A 274 40.09 20.92 -6.25
N GLN A 275 39.01 20.76 -5.50
CA GLN A 275 38.73 19.54 -4.73
C GLN A 275 37.97 18.47 -5.52
N MET A 276 37.36 18.83 -6.65
CA MET A 276 36.61 17.92 -7.49
C MET A 276 37.55 17.08 -8.37
N ALA A 277 37.18 15.84 -8.64
CA ALA A 277 37.85 15.05 -9.67
C ALA A 277 37.41 15.50 -11.09
N GLU A 278 38.22 15.18 -12.11
CA GLU A 278 38.01 15.64 -13.49
C GLU A 278 36.69 15.13 -14.11
N ASP A 279 36.18 14.01 -13.63
CA ASP A 279 34.95 13.34 -14.08
C ASP A 279 33.71 13.70 -13.24
N GLU A 280 33.86 14.53 -12.20
CA GLU A 280 32.76 14.92 -11.32
C GLU A 280 32.00 16.14 -11.86
N SER A 281 30.66 16.08 -11.74
CA SER A 281 29.76 17.22 -11.90
C SER A 281 29.17 17.67 -10.58
N LEU A 282 28.94 18.97 -10.45
CA LEU A 282 28.40 19.58 -9.24
C LEU A 282 27.28 20.56 -9.55
N LEU A 283 26.10 20.33 -8.97
CA LEU A 283 25.00 21.29 -8.93
C LEU A 283 25.06 22.09 -7.62
N ILE A 284 25.28 23.40 -7.73
CA ILE A 284 25.28 24.31 -6.58
C ILE A 284 23.98 25.10 -6.52
N CYS A 285 23.19 24.87 -5.48
CA CYS A 285 21.97 25.59 -5.14
C CYS A 285 22.29 26.67 -4.10
N CYS A 286 22.28 27.95 -4.51
CA CYS A 286 22.64 29.06 -3.63
C CYS A 286 21.63 30.20 -3.63
N THR A 287 21.60 30.99 -2.56
CA THR A 287 20.73 32.18 -2.45
C THR A 287 21.25 33.33 -3.32
N GLN A 288 22.57 33.49 -3.39
CA GLN A 288 23.23 34.55 -4.15
C GLN A 288 24.69 34.18 -4.47
N PHE A 289 25.19 34.62 -5.63
CA PHE A 289 26.56 34.37 -6.09
C PHE A 289 27.08 35.58 -6.89
N GLN A 290 28.42 35.70 -6.97
CA GLN A 290 29.10 36.70 -7.81
C GLN A 290 28.81 36.46 -9.31
N PRO A 291 28.57 37.49 -10.13
CA PRO A 291 28.30 37.33 -11.57
C PRO A 291 29.37 36.49 -12.31
N GLU A 292 30.62 36.60 -11.89
CA GLU A 292 31.79 35.90 -12.44
C GLU A 292 31.78 34.39 -12.19
N CYS A 293 30.96 33.92 -11.26
CA CYS A 293 30.78 32.48 -11.01
C CYS A 293 29.96 31.82 -12.12
N ASN A 294 29.14 32.59 -12.85
CA ASN A 294 28.21 32.05 -13.82
C ASN A 294 28.95 31.45 -15.02
N ASN A 295 28.72 30.17 -15.31
CA ASN A 295 29.39 29.42 -16.39
C ASN A 295 30.93 29.47 -16.33
N ARG A 296 31.52 29.64 -15.13
CA ARG A 296 32.97 29.69 -14.96
C ARG A 296 33.64 28.34 -15.25
N TYR A 297 33.00 27.25 -14.82
CA TYR A 297 33.46 25.88 -15.03
C TYR A 297 32.37 25.05 -15.71
N PRO A 298 32.71 24.21 -16.71
CA PRO A 298 31.71 23.45 -17.48
C PRO A 298 31.06 22.33 -16.66
N ASN A 299 31.75 21.81 -15.64
CA ASN A 299 31.25 20.74 -14.77
C ASN A 299 30.53 21.25 -13.51
N ILE A 300 30.36 22.57 -13.36
CA ILE A 300 29.63 23.16 -12.22
C ILE A 300 28.43 23.96 -12.71
N THR A 301 27.23 23.56 -12.26
CA THR A 301 25.98 24.26 -12.57
C THR A 301 25.50 25.06 -11.35
N LEU A 302 25.14 26.32 -11.55
CA LEU A 302 24.64 27.20 -10.48
C LEU A 302 23.13 27.45 -10.63
N LYS A 303 22.36 27.23 -9.56
CA LYS A 303 20.93 27.55 -9.50
C LYS A 303 20.62 28.44 -8.30
N LYS A 304 19.79 29.47 -8.53
CA LYS A 304 19.42 30.46 -7.51
C LYS A 304 18.13 30.09 -6.80
N ILE A 305 18.15 30.05 -5.47
CA ILE A 305 16.97 29.91 -4.60
C ILE A 305 16.40 31.32 -4.30
N PRO A 306 15.07 31.55 -4.33
CA PRO A 306 13.98 30.60 -4.63
C PRO A 306 13.63 30.51 -6.12
N LYS A 307 14.31 31.25 -7.00
CA LYS A 307 13.95 31.38 -8.42
C LYS A 307 13.79 30.02 -9.12
N MET A 308 14.65 29.05 -8.79
CA MET A 308 14.61 27.69 -9.36
C MET A 308 13.36 26.88 -8.97
N LEU A 309 12.69 27.24 -7.88
CA LEU A 309 11.52 26.52 -7.34
C LEU A 309 10.19 27.11 -7.83
N LEU A 310 10.22 28.32 -8.41
CA LEU A 310 9.03 28.99 -8.90
C LEU A 310 8.37 28.17 -10.01
N GLY A 311 7.07 27.91 -9.88
CA GLY A 311 6.28 27.15 -10.85
C GLY A 311 6.38 25.62 -10.75
N ARG A 312 7.22 25.08 -9.85
CA ARG A 312 7.32 23.62 -9.63
C ARG A 312 6.37 23.10 -8.55
N CYS A 313 6.22 23.87 -7.47
CA CYS A 313 5.37 23.52 -6.33
C CYS A 313 4.59 24.74 -5.87
N GLU A 314 3.47 24.46 -5.19
CA GLU A 314 2.77 25.46 -4.42
C GLU A 314 3.37 25.51 -3.01
N PHE A 315 3.66 26.72 -2.52
CA PHE A 315 4.32 26.94 -1.23
C PHE A 315 3.47 27.84 -0.33
N GLY A 316 3.58 27.64 0.98
CA GLY A 316 2.89 28.44 1.99
C GLY A 316 1.39 28.19 2.06
N ARG A 317 0.94 26.99 1.68
CA ARG A 317 -0.42 26.52 1.91
C ARG A 317 -0.42 25.42 2.97
N ASP A 318 -0.91 25.78 4.14
CA ASP A 318 -1.03 24.83 5.27
C ASP A 318 -2.41 24.16 5.29
N ASP A 319 -3.37 24.66 4.51
CA ASP A 319 -4.74 24.14 4.43
C ASP A 319 -5.10 23.73 2.99
N TYR A 320 -5.33 22.44 2.80
CA TYR A 320 -6.04 21.90 1.65
C TYR A 320 -7.49 21.67 2.07
N SER A 321 -8.23 22.77 2.21
CA SER A 321 -9.68 22.71 2.28
C SER A 321 -10.18 22.08 0.98
N LEU A 322 -10.32 20.76 0.98
CA LEU A 322 -10.91 20.04 -0.13
C LEU A 322 -12.35 20.51 -0.23
N ASN A 323 -12.74 21.04 -1.38
CA ASN A 323 -14.15 21.20 -1.69
C ASN A 323 -14.74 19.80 -1.74
N ILE A 324 -15.28 19.31 -0.63
CA ILE A 324 -16.03 18.07 -0.58
C ILE A 324 -17.31 18.34 -1.38
N VAL A 325 -17.28 17.97 -2.66
CA VAL A 325 -18.48 17.97 -3.48
C VAL A 325 -19.32 16.81 -2.95
N PRO A 326 -20.52 17.07 -2.39
CA PRO A 326 -21.40 15.99 -2.00
C PRO A 326 -21.66 15.11 -3.22
N LEU A 327 -21.54 13.79 -3.04
CA LEU A 327 -21.95 12.85 -4.07
C LEU A 327 -23.42 13.16 -4.42
N PRO A 328 -23.78 13.24 -5.70
CA PRO A 328 -25.18 13.41 -6.08
C PRO A 328 -25.98 12.27 -5.44
N GLU A 329 -27.12 12.60 -4.85
CA GLU A 329 -28.09 11.61 -4.39
C GLU A 329 -28.46 10.76 -5.61
N MET A 330 -27.97 9.53 -5.64
CA MET A 330 -28.47 8.54 -6.57
C MET A 330 -29.92 8.30 -6.14
N PRO A 331 -30.92 8.47 -7.02
CA PRO A 331 -32.25 7.98 -6.70
C PRO A 331 -32.10 6.50 -6.35
N ASP A 332 -32.70 6.08 -5.24
CA ASP A 332 -32.77 4.66 -4.91
C ASP A 332 -33.28 3.94 -6.15
N GLU A 333 -32.42 3.16 -6.81
CA GLU A 333 -32.89 2.20 -7.79
C GLU A 333 -33.81 1.29 -6.99
N GLU A 334 -35.12 1.37 -7.25
CA GLU A 334 -36.12 0.46 -6.70
C GLU A 334 -35.56 -0.95 -6.83
N GLY A 335 -35.06 -1.46 -5.70
CA GLY A 335 -34.49 -2.79 -5.63
C GLY A 335 -35.58 -3.77 -6.01
N ASP A 336 -35.26 -4.62 -6.98
CA ASP A 336 -36.01 -5.83 -7.30
C ASP A 336 -36.50 -6.48 -6.00
N GLU A 337 -37.83 -6.66 -5.92
CA GLU A 337 -38.58 -7.24 -4.80
C GLU A 337 -37.82 -8.40 -4.13
N ALA A 338 -37.35 -8.16 -2.90
CA ALA A 338 -36.88 -9.20 -2.01
C ALA A 338 -37.38 -8.91 -0.58
N ASP A 339 -38.45 -9.61 -0.24
CA ASP A 339 -39.01 -9.89 1.08
C ASP A 339 -39.38 -8.70 1.99
N ASP A 340 -40.70 -8.50 2.11
CA ASP A 340 -41.36 -7.64 3.09
C ASP A 340 -40.80 -7.83 4.51
N ILE A 341 -40.03 -6.86 4.98
CA ILE A 341 -39.80 -6.63 6.41
C ILE A 341 -40.68 -5.44 6.80
N LEU A 342 -41.82 -5.76 7.43
CA LEU A 342 -42.74 -4.78 8.00
C LEU A 342 -42.00 -3.82 8.95
N THR A 343 -42.14 -2.52 8.72
CA THR A 343 -41.62 -1.47 9.59
C THR A 343 -42.49 -1.27 10.84
N PRO A 344 -41.93 -0.80 11.98
CA PRO A 344 -42.59 -0.82 13.29
C PRO A 344 -43.82 0.08 13.49
N GLU A 345 -44.31 0.78 12.46
CA GLU A 345 -45.46 1.70 12.58
C GLU A 345 -46.83 1.04 12.36
N GLU A 346 -46.89 -0.24 11.99
CA GLU A 346 -48.16 -0.97 11.85
C GLU A 346 -48.53 -1.84 13.07
N ALA A 347 -47.79 -1.73 14.19
CA ALA A 347 -48.07 -2.47 15.42
C ALA A 347 -48.55 -1.54 16.56
N GLN A 348 -49.69 -0.87 16.38
CA GLN A 348 -50.44 -0.30 17.50
C GLN A 348 -51.93 -0.57 17.36
N THR A 349 -52.38 -1.70 17.91
CA THR A 349 -53.63 -1.83 18.67
C THR A 349 -53.72 -3.23 19.31
N SER A 350 -53.43 -3.36 20.60
CA SER A 350 -54.27 -4.08 21.59
C SER A 350 -53.52 -4.36 22.89
N ASP A 351 -54.03 -3.78 23.97
CA ASP A 351 -54.15 -4.33 25.33
C ASP A 351 -52.92 -4.82 26.11
N HIS A 352 -52.45 -3.91 26.98
CA HIS A 352 -52.20 -4.10 28.42
C HIS A 352 -51.83 -5.51 28.96
N GLU A 353 -50.54 -5.77 29.15
CA GLU A 353 -50.03 -6.75 30.15
C GLU A 353 -48.73 -6.24 30.81
N PRO A 354 -48.52 -6.44 32.13
CA PRO A 354 -47.43 -5.82 32.90
C PRO A 354 -46.07 -6.55 32.77
N ASN A 355 -44.97 -5.81 32.97
CA ASN A 355 -43.58 -6.29 32.92
C ASN A 355 -43.12 -6.87 34.28
N LEU A 356 -42.29 -7.92 34.21
CA LEU A 356 -41.73 -8.76 35.27
C LEU A 356 -40.78 -8.07 36.27
N PHE A 357 -40.78 -6.75 36.38
CA PHE A 357 -39.95 -6.02 37.35
C PHE A 357 -40.74 -5.02 38.20
N ASP A 358 -42.07 -5.10 38.19
CA ASP A 358 -42.92 -4.42 39.16
C ASP A 358 -43.24 -5.35 40.35
N VAL A 359 -42.25 -5.55 41.25
CA VAL A 359 -42.29 -5.58 42.74
C VAL A 359 -40.85 -5.57 43.26
#